data_AF-A0A7V9H478-F1
#
_entry.id   AF-A0A7V9H478-F1
#
_cell.length_a   1.000
_cell.length_b   1.000
_cell.length_c   1.000
_cell.angle_alpha   90.00
_cell.angle_beta   90.00
_cell.angle_gamma   90.00
#
_symmetry.space_group_name_H-M   'P 1'
#
loop_
_entity.id
_entity.type
_entity.pdbx_description
1 polymer ?
#
loop_
_entity_poly.entity_id
_entity_poly.type
_entity_poly.pdbx_seq_one_letter_code
_entity_poly.pdbx_strand_id
1 'polypeptide(L)'
;MRALRSIVDLAPARRAVLEDGYGILKPLPPERFVDLREGEAEPDDPTGDLAYNAEMRWEAMAGKGYLTPVGSFFVRSHAPTPSIDLASWTLHVEGPGVERPLELTYDELSNMPQESFVRALECAGNGRA
;
A
#
# COMPACT_ATOMS: atom_id res chain seq x y z
N MET A 1 -3.47 -16.81 25.89
CA MET A 1 -3.04 -16.28 24.58
C MET A 1 -4.28 -15.83 23.83
N ARG A 2 -4.48 -14.53 23.69
CA ARG A 2 -5.72 -13.94 23.16
C ARG A 2 -5.55 -13.83 21.64
N ALA A 3 -6.34 -14.60 20.89
CA ALA A 3 -6.38 -14.49 19.44
C ALA A 3 -6.73 -13.04 19.05
N LEU A 4 -5.84 -12.39 18.30
CA LEU A 4 -6.14 -11.13 17.63
C LEU A 4 -7.19 -11.44 16.56
N ARG A 5 -8.46 -11.29 16.92
CA ARG A 5 -9.58 -11.38 15.98
C ARG A 5 -9.56 -10.14 15.08
N SER A 6 -9.67 -10.41 13.78
CA SER A 6 -10.07 -9.52 12.69
C SER A 6 -9.12 -8.38 12.31
N ILE A 7 -8.31 -8.63 11.27
CA ILE A 7 -7.82 -7.60 10.34
C ILE A 7 -8.72 -7.48 9.10
N VAL A 8 -9.75 -8.34 8.95
CA VAL A 8 -10.50 -8.49 7.69
C VAL A 8 -11.79 -7.66 7.64
N ASP A 9 -12.08 -6.82 8.64
CA ASP A 9 -13.20 -5.88 8.54
C ASP A 9 -12.74 -4.52 8.01
N LEU A 10 -12.15 -4.55 6.81
CA LEU A 10 -12.03 -3.34 5.99
C LEU A 10 -13.41 -3.10 5.39
N ALA A 11 -14.22 -2.28 6.07
CA ALA A 11 -15.40 -1.68 5.46
C ALA A 11 -15.05 -1.20 4.04
N PRO A 12 -15.94 -1.40 3.03
CA PRO A 12 -15.64 -1.03 1.66
C PRO A 12 -15.18 0.43 1.65
N ALA A 13 -13.94 0.65 1.22
CA ALA A 13 -13.40 1.98 1.07
C ALA A 13 -14.42 2.77 0.24
N ARG A 14 -15.06 3.79 0.85
CA ARG A 14 -15.97 4.66 0.13
C ARG A 14 -15.22 5.17 -1.10
N ARG A 15 -15.78 4.90 -2.28
CA ARG A 15 -15.24 5.29 -3.57
C ARG A 15 -15.26 6.82 -3.65
N ALA A 16 -14.25 7.48 -3.11
CA ALA A 16 -13.95 8.86 -3.42
C ALA A 16 -13.25 8.84 -4.77
N VAL A 17 -14.04 8.97 -5.84
CA VAL A 17 -13.50 9.31 -7.16
C VAL A 17 -13.01 10.74 -7.04
N LEU A 18 -11.70 10.92 -6.90
CA LEU A 18 -11.08 12.24 -7.07
C LEU A 18 -11.19 12.60 -8.56
N GLU A 19 -11.52 13.86 -8.85
CA GLU A 19 -11.91 14.31 -10.20
C GLU A 19 -10.81 14.13 -11.26
N ASP A 20 -9.55 13.89 -10.85
CA ASP A 20 -8.42 13.58 -11.73
C ASP A 20 -7.92 12.12 -11.65
N GLY A 21 -8.58 11.24 -10.89
CA GLY A 21 -8.46 9.76 -10.99
C GLY A 21 -7.11 9.10 -10.67
N TYR A 22 -6.01 9.83 -10.48
CA TYR A 22 -4.65 9.26 -10.42
C TYR A 22 -3.83 9.85 -9.26
N GLY A 23 -3.55 9.05 -8.21
CA GLY A 23 -2.64 9.46 -7.12
C GLY A 23 -2.67 8.55 -5.88
N ILE A 24 -2.23 9.09 -4.73
CA ILE A 24 -2.33 8.43 -3.42
C ILE A 24 -3.79 8.55 -2.93
N LEU A 25 -4.51 7.43 -2.80
CA LEU A 25 -5.88 7.42 -2.28
C LEU A 25 -5.96 7.54 -0.75
N LYS A 26 -4.87 7.23 -0.07
CA LYS A 26 -4.79 7.34 1.39
C LYS A 26 -4.91 8.82 1.80
N PRO A 27 -5.76 9.16 2.79
CA PRO A 27 -5.77 10.51 3.36
C PRO A 27 -4.41 10.86 3.97
N LEU A 28 -3.83 11.98 3.53
CA LEU A 28 -2.55 12.51 4.00
C LEU A 28 -2.74 13.84 4.73
N PRO A 29 -3.30 13.82 5.96
CA PRO A 29 -3.42 15.07 6.71
C PRO A 29 -2.01 15.62 7.03
N PRO A 30 -1.76 16.93 6.81
CA PRO A 30 -0.43 17.53 6.85
C PRO A 30 0.23 17.51 8.23
N GLU A 31 -0.56 17.41 9.31
CA GLU A 31 -0.07 17.22 10.68
C GLU A 31 0.52 15.81 10.91
N ARG A 32 0.22 14.85 10.03
CA ARG A 32 0.66 13.46 10.14
C ARG A 32 1.66 13.07 9.07
N PHE A 33 1.63 13.70 7.92
CA PHE A 33 2.46 13.32 6.78
C PHE A 33 3.26 14.48 6.23
N VAL A 34 4.44 14.17 5.72
CA VAL A 34 5.15 14.98 4.75
C VAL A 34 4.82 14.40 3.38
N ASP A 35 4.15 15.19 2.54
CA ASP A 35 3.80 14.82 1.18
C ASP A 35 4.97 15.14 0.26
N LEU A 36 5.51 14.12 -0.42
CA LEU A 36 6.74 14.24 -1.21
C LEU A 36 6.46 14.38 -2.71
N ARG A 37 5.20 14.52 -3.12
CA ARG A 37 4.83 14.68 -4.54
C ARG A 37 5.43 15.91 -5.20
N GLU A 38 5.72 16.95 -4.43
CA GLU A 38 6.35 18.18 -4.96
C GLU A 38 7.88 18.11 -4.98
N GLY A 39 8.50 17.14 -4.31
CA GLY A 39 9.96 17.10 -4.07
C GLY A 39 10.74 16.00 -4.80
N GLU A 40 10.06 15.08 -5.49
CA GLU A 40 10.68 13.88 -6.07
C GLU A 40 10.21 13.58 -7.51
N ALA A 41 9.19 14.29 -8.02
CA ALA A 41 8.66 14.06 -9.37
C ALA A 41 9.51 14.83 -10.40
N GLU A 42 10.46 14.17 -11.03
CA GLU A 42 11.19 14.75 -12.16
C GLU A 42 10.49 14.40 -13.47
N PRO A 43 10.02 15.38 -14.27
CA PRO A 43 9.33 15.12 -15.54
C PRO A 43 10.13 14.26 -16.54
N ASP A 44 11.46 14.25 -16.37
CA ASP A 44 12.42 13.52 -17.19
C ASP A 44 13.04 12.30 -16.47
N ASP A 45 12.44 11.81 -15.37
CA ASP A 45 12.95 10.63 -14.65
C ASP A 45 12.96 9.39 -15.57
N PRO A 46 14.14 8.82 -15.92
CA PRO A 46 14.23 7.67 -16.80
C PRO A 46 13.64 6.39 -16.20
N THR A 47 13.32 6.38 -14.89
CA THR A 47 12.66 5.27 -14.21
C THR A 47 11.13 5.30 -14.37
N GLY A 48 10.56 6.43 -14.80
CA GLY A 48 9.11 6.63 -14.89
C GLY A 48 8.43 6.75 -13.52
N ASP A 49 9.17 7.10 -12.47
CA ASP A 49 8.61 7.30 -11.12
C ASP A 49 7.77 8.58 -11.08
N LEU A 50 6.47 8.41 -10.81
CA LEU A 50 5.53 9.53 -10.65
C LEU A 50 5.53 10.09 -9.21
N ALA A 51 6.47 9.64 -8.37
CA ALA A 51 6.77 10.17 -7.03
C ALA A 51 5.56 10.28 -6.09
N TYR A 52 4.65 9.31 -6.15
CA TYR A 52 3.53 9.20 -5.22
C TYR A 52 4.00 8.65 -3.88
N ASN A 53 4.71 9.48 -3.13
CA ASN A 53 5.32 9.13 -1.86
C ASN A 53 4.90 10.08 -0.73
N ALA A 54 4.74 9.54 0.46
CA ALA A 54 4.49 10.33 1.67
C ALA A 54 5.09 9.61 2.88
N GLU A 55 5.82 10.35 3.70
CA GLU A 55 6.39 9.82 4.94
C GLU A 55 5.61 10.31 6.15
N MET A 56 5.53 9.45 7.16
CA MET A 56 4.87 9.78 8.42
C MET A 56 5.77 10.70 9.24
N ARG A 57 5.20 11.79 9.74
CA ARG A 57 5.83 12.61 10.79
C ARG A 57 5.98 11.79 12.05
N TRP A 58 7.17 11.78 12.65
CA TRP A 58 7.46 10.94 13.81
C TRP A 58 6.52 11.20 15.00
N GLU A 59 6.10 12.45 15.18
CA GLU A 59 5.15 12.89 16.20
C GLU A 59 3.79 12.18 16.11
N ALA A 60 3.41 11.68 14.94
CA ALA A 60 2.17 10.92 14.75
C ALA A 60 2.14 9.60 15.55
N MET A 61 3.32 9.08 15.92
CA MET A 61 3.45 7.89 16.75
C MET A 61 3.39 8.19 18.25
N ALA A 62 3.29 9.45 18.67
CA ALA A 62 3.13 9.80 20.07
C ALA A 62 1.90 9.11 20.67
N GLY A 63 2.12 8.38 21.78
CA GLY A 63 1.08 7.60 22.44
C GLY A 63 0.55 6.40 21.65
N LYS A 64 1.21 5.99 20.55
CA LYS A 64 0.90 4.77 19.81
C LYS A 64 1.72 3.58 20.33
N GLY A 65 1.24 2.38 20.03
CA GLY A 65 1.92 1.14 20.37
C GLY A 65 2.98 0.74 19.34
N TYR A 66 3.48 -0.50 19.46
CA TYR A 66 4.50 -1.06 18.58
C TYR A 66 4.06 -1.17 17.10
N LEU A 67 2.77 -1.37 16.85
CA LEU A 67 2.23 -1.48 15.50
C LEU A 67 1.85 -0.09 14.97
N THR A 68 2.50 0.34 13.89
CA THR A 68 2.12 1.55 13.16
C THR A 68 0.70 1.42 12.63
N PRO A 69 -0.26 2.27 13.04
CA PRO A 69 -1.62 2.21 12.51
C PRO A 69 -1.61 2.42 10.99
N VAL A 70 -2.50 1.75 10.25
CA VAL A 70 -2.59 1.86 8.78
C VAL A 70 -2.69 3.31 8.32
N GLY A 71 -3.47 4.14 9.01
CA GLY A 71 -3.61 5.58 8.73
C GLY A 71 -2.35 6.43 9.00
N SER A 72 -1.28 5.83 9.54
CA SER A 72 0.03 6.46 9.81
C SER A 72 1.18 5.74 9.09
N PHE A 73 0.95 4.62 8.40
CA PHE A 73 1.99 3.96 7.61
C PHE A 73 2.51 4.83 6.45
N PHE A 74 3.79 4.80 6.11
CA PHE A 74 4.29 5.57 4.95
C PHE A 74 3.65 5.08 3.63
N VAL A 75 3.68 5.91 2.60
CA VAL A 75 3.29 5.56 1.24
C VAL A 75 4.52 5.66 0.36
N ARG A 76 4.81 4.60 -0.39
CA ARG A 76 5.77 4.63 -1.49
C ARG A 76 5.11 4.02 -2.71
N SER A 77 4.96 4.79 -3.77
CA SER A 77 4.41 4.30 -5.03
C SER A 77 5.10 4.96 -6.21
N HIS A 78 5.51 4.14 -7.18
CA HIS A 78 6.09 4.62 -8.46
C HIS A 78 5.01 5.03 -9.48
N ALA A 79 3.77 4.63 -9.23
CA ALA A 79 2.62 4.85 -10.11
C ALA A 79 1.39 5.21 -9.27
N PRO A 80 0.31 5.73 -9.89
CA PRO A 80 -0.94 6.01 -9.19
C PRO A 80 -1.51 4.75 -8.55
N THR A 81 -2.31 4.91 -7.50
CA THR A 81 -3.05 3.79 -6.91
C THR A 81 -4.04 3.23 -7.95
N PRO A 82 -3.99 1.93 -8.28
CA PRO A 82 -4.92 1.36 -9.25
C PRO A 82 -6.33 1.22 -8.69
N SER A 83 -7.34 1.39 -9.54
CA SER A 83 -8.72 0.97 -9.27
C SER A 83 -8.90 -0.46 -9.78
N ILE A 84 -9.20 -1.40 -8.89
CA ILE A 84 -9.32 -2.82 -9.21
C ILE A 84 -10.80 -3.24 -9.09
N ASP A 85 -11.32 -3.90 -10.13
CA ASP A 85 -12.57 -4.67 -10.04
C ASP A 85 -12.25 -6.11 -9.62
N LEU A 86 -12.68 -6.47 -8.40
CA LEU A 86 -12.41 -7.80 -7.84
C LEU A 86 -13.11 -8.91 -8.62
N ALA A 87 -14.25 -8.63 -9.28
CA ALA A 87 -15.00 -9.64 -10.02
C ALA A 87 -14.27 -10.13 -11.29
N SER A 88 -13.38 -9.30 -11.83
CA SER A 88 -12.59 -9.62 -13.03
C SER A 88 -11.10 -9.75 -12.76
N TRP A 89 -10.66 -9.68 -11.49
CA TRP A 89 -9.24 -9.72 -11.14
C TRP A 89 -8.74 -11.16 -11.02
N THR A 90 -7.55 -11.41 -11.56
CA THR A 90 -6.86 -12.70 -11.52
C THR A 90 -5.39 -12.50 -11.17
N LEU A 91 -4.86 -13.32 -10.26
CA LEU A 91 -3.43 -13.49 -10.01
C LEU A 91 -2.88 -14.55 -10.97
N HIS A 92 -1.91 -14.18 -11.80
CA HIS A 92 -1.16 -15.10 -12.63
C HIS A 92 0.19 -15.42 -11.97
N VAL A 93 0.50 -16.70 -11.80
CA VAL A 93 1.78 -17.20 -11.29
C VAL A 93 2.43 -18.04 -12.38
N GLU A 94 3.52 -17.52 -12.95
CA GLU A 94 4.18 -18.09 -14.12
C GLU A 94 5.71 -17.88 -14.07
N GLY A 95 6.42 -18.46 -15.04
CA GLY A 95 7.87 -18.30 -15.21
C GLY A 95 8.68 -19.58 -15.01
N PRO A 96 10.01 -19.54 -15.23
CA PRO A 96 10.85 -20.74 -15.29
C PRO A 96 10.93 -21.56 -13.99
N GLY A 97 10.65 -20.93 -12.84
CA GLY A 97 10.64 -21.59 -11.52
C GLY A 97 9.31 -22.25 -11.16
N VAL A 98 8.31 -22.19 -12.03
CA VAL A 98 6.96 -22.68 -11.79
C VAL A 98 6.74 -23.95 -12.62
N GLU A 99 6.47 -25.09 -11.97
CA GLU A 99 6.25 -26.36 -12.69
C GLU A 99 5.03 -26.28 -13.62
N ARG A 100 3.96 -25.63 -13.16
CA ARG A 100 2.73 -25.40 -13.91
C ARG A 100 2.17 -24.01 -13.61
N PRO A 101 1.91 -23.17 -14.61
CA PRO A 101 1.27 -21.88 -14.40
C PRO A 101 -0.04 -22.02 -13.62
N LEU A 102 -0.31 -21.04 -12.78
CA LEU A 102 -1.49 -20.99 -11.92
C LEU A 102 -2.20 -19.65 -12.10
N GLU A 103 -3.51 -19.70 -12.20
CA GLU A 103 -4.39 -18.53 -12.19
C GLU A 103 -5.33 -18.65 -10.99
N LEU A 104 -5.43 -17.58 -10.20
CA LEU A 104 -6.32 -17.53 -9.04
C LEU A 104 -7.19 -16.28 -9.10
N THR A 105 -8.50 -16.45 -8.99
CA THR A 105 -9.43 -15.35 -8.71
C THR A 105 -9.21 -14.80 -7.29
N TYR A 106 -9.75 -13.60 -7.02
CA TYR A 106 -9.70 -13.03 -5.67
C TYR A 106 -10.36 -13.94 -4.61
N ASP A 107 -11.49 -14.55 -4.95
CA ASP A 107 -12.21 -15.45 -4.05
C ASP A 107 -11.41 -16.72 -3.76
N GLU A 108 -10.76 -17.31 -4.77
CA GLU A 108 -9.89 -18.47 -4.55
C GLU A 108 -8.70 -18.12 -3.65
N LEU A 109 -8.03 -16.99 -3.91
CA LEU A 109 -6.90 -16.53 -3.13
C LEU A 109 -7.28 -16.25 -1.67
N SER A 110 -8.40 -15.58 -1.43
CA SER A 110 -8.86 -15.21 -0.09
C SER A 110 -9.31 -16.41 0.77
N ASN A 111 -9.74 -17.50 0.12
CA ASN A 111 -10.13 -18.75 0.77
C ASN A 111 -8.95 -19.69 1.09
N MET A 112 -7.72 -19.36 0.67
CA MET A 112 -6.53 -20.14 1.04
C MET A 112 -6.24 -20.04 2.55
N PRO A 113 -5.54 -21.02 3.16
CA PRO A 113 -5.11 -20.92 4.55
C PRO A 113 -4.29 -19.64 4.81
N GLN A 114 -4.67 -18.90 5.84
CA GLN A 114 -4.07 -17.60 6.17
C GLN A 114 -3.14 -17.70 7.37
N GLU A 115 -1.97 -17.08 7.26
CA GLU A 115 -0.99 -16.94 8.33
C GLU A 115 -0.70 -15.44 8.59
N SER A 116 -0.40 -15.08 9.84
CA SER A 116 -0.19 -13.68 10.24
C SER A 116 1.17 -13.47 10.87
N PHE A 117 1.90 -12.47 10.36
CA PHE A 117 3.24 -12.11 10.84
C PHE A 117 3.34 -10.62 11.14
N VAL A 118 4.05 -10.27 12.22
CA VAL A 118 4.49 -8.90 12.46
C VAL A 118 5.79 -8.67 11.71
N ARG A 119 5.81 -7.71 10.79
CA ARG A 119 6.98 -7.34 9.97
C ARG A 119 7.07 -5.82 9.85
N ALA A 120 8.30 -5.33 9.82
CA ALA A 120 8.58 -3.96 9.42
C ALA A 120 8.79 -3.93 7.90
N LEU A 121 8.26 -2.90 7.25
CA LEU A 121 8.60 -2.57 5.87
C LEU A 121 9.44 -1.30 5.91
N GLU A 122 10.58 -1.33 5.25
CA GLU A 122 11.50 -0.20 5.14
C GLU A 122 11.76 0.08 3.66
N CYS A 123 11.67 1.35 3.28
CA CYS A 123 12.08 1.79 1.96
C CYS A 123 13.61 1.80 1.89
N ALA A 124 14.19 1.28 0.80
CA ALA A 124 15.64 1.35 0.59
C ALA A 124 16.20 2.79 0.58
N GLY A 125 15.35 3.78 0.29
CA GLY A 125 15.70 5.21 0.34
C GLY A 125 15.50 5.88 1.71
N ASN A 126 15.28 5.13 2.79
CA ASN A 126 15.19 5.67 4.14
C ASN A 126 16.54 6.28 4.56
N GLY A 127 16.53 7.49 5.14
CA GLY A 127 17.74 8.20 5.56
C GLY A 127 18.57 8.83 4.43
N ARG A 128 18.01 9.05 3.24
CA ARG A 128 18.71 9.65 2.09
C ARG A 128 18.92 11.17 2.17
N ALA A 129 18.17 11.86 3.05
CA ALA A 129 18.10 13.33 3.13
C ALA A 129 19.18 13.93 4.04
#